data_AF-A0A4Q5AVB6-F1
#
_entry.id   AF-A0A4Q5AVB6-F1
#
_cell.length_a   1.000
_cell.length_b   1.000
_cell.length_c   1.000
_cell.angle_alpha   90.00
_cell.angle_beta   90.00
_cell.angle_gamma   90.00
#
_symmetry.space_group_name_H-M   'P 1'
#
loop_
_entity.id
_entity.type
_entity.pdbx_description
1 polymer ?
#
loop_
_entity_poly.entity_id
_entity_poly.type
_entity_poly.pdbx_seq_one_letter_code
_entity_poly.pdbx_strand_id
1 'polypeptide(L)'
;MKTQGLDVFYDGDFEQFLAEDHDATTLKKDIDDALGTYCGMFHGPFFNIEDTSINVSDEELYRWVSWCIFYGRSKDEYPLANQ
;
A
#
# COMPACT_ATOMS: atom_id res chain seq x y z
N MET A 1 -23.61 -7.34 -11.41
CA MET A 1 -23.05 -6.49 -10.35
C MET A 1 -21.91 -5.70 -10.97
N LYS A 2 -22.06 -4.37 -11.12
CA LYS A 2 -20.94 -3.50 -11.50
C LYS A 2 -20.23 -3.17 -10.19
N THR A 3 -19.10 -3.82 -9.94
CA THR A 3 -18.16 -3.35 -8.93
C THR A 3 -17.76 -1.94 -9.34
N GLN A 4 -18.27 -0.95 -8.63
CA GLN A 4 -17.77 0.40 -8.70
C GLN A 4 -16.35 0.32 -8.15
N GLY A 5 -15.38 0.10 -9.04
CA GLY A 5 -14.00 0.43 -8.75
C GLY A 5 -14.03 1.88 -8.29
N LEU A 6 -13.60 2.10 -7.06
CA LEU A 6 -13.35 3.42 -6.52
C LEU A 6 -12.28 4.03 -7.43
N ASP A 7 -12.75 4.74 -8.46
CA ASP A 7 -11.94 5.45 -9.44
C ASP A 7 -11.44 6.74 -8.79
N VAL A 8 -10.72 6.58 -7.69
CA VAL A 8 -10.01 7.66 -7.02
C VAL A 8 -8.69 7.78 -7.75
N PHE A 9 -8.74 8.35 -8.96
CA PHE A 9 -7.53 8.78 -9.65
C PHE A 9 -6.92 9.89 -8.80
N TYR A 10 -5.99 9.54 -7.92
CA TYR A 10 -5.07 10.52 -7.38
C TYR A 10 -4.24 11.07 -8.56
N ASP A 11 -4.60 12.27 -9.04
CA ASP A 11 -3.86 13.03 -10.06
C ASP A 11 -2.60 13.72 -9.47
N GLY A 12 -2.15 13.23 -8.31
CA GLY A 12 -0.99 13.75 -7.58
C GLY A 12 0.33 13.13 -8.02
N ASP A 13 1.42 13.66 -7.50
CA ASP A 13 2.73 13.01 -7.61
C ASP A 13 2.87 11.96 -6.49
N PHE A 14 3.19 10.71 -6.85
CA PHE A 14 3.30 9.63 -5.87
C PHE A 14 4.47 9.84 -4.89
N GLU A 15 5.58 10.45 -5.32
CA GLU A 15 6.67 10.77 -4.40
C GLU A 15 6.23 11.86 -3.41
N GLN A 16 5.43 12.84 -3.85
CA GLN A 16 4.84 13.82 -2.95
C GLN A 16 3.84 13.19 -1.96
N PHE A 17 3.09 12.17 -2.38
CA PHE A 17 2.21 11.40 -1.49
C PHE A 17 3.01 10.66 -0.40
N LEU A 18 4.23 10.20 -0.72
CA LEU A 18 5.13 9.57 0.23
C LEU A 18 5.95 10.57 1.06
N ALA A 19 6.10 11.82 0.60
CA ALA A 19 7.00 12.81 1.18
C ALA A 19 6.46 13.51 2.44
N GLU A 20 5.40 12.99 3.06
CA GLU A 20 5.17 13.31 4.46
C GLU A 20 6.36 12.76 5.26
N ASP A 21 6.98 13.59 6.08
CA ASP A 21 8.29 13.35 6.71
C ASP A 21 8.20 12.19 7.72
N HIS A 22 8.32 10.95 7.24
CA HIS A 22 8.23 9.75 8.06
C HIS A 22 9.58 9.49 8.73
N ASP A 23 9.73 9.93 9.98
CA ASP A 23 10.87 9.47 10.79
C ASP A 23 10.70 7.98 11.13
N ALA A 24 11.80 7.30 11.46
CA ALA A 24 11.77 5.85 11.74
C ALA A 24 10.85 5.46 12.91
N THR A 25 10.51 6.40 13.80
CA THR A 25 9.56 6.22 14.90
C THR A 25 8.09 6.35 14.46
N THR A 26 7.79 7.11 13.40
CA THR A 26 6.43 7.23 12.86
C THR A 26 6.14 6.20 11.77
N LEU A 27 7.16 5.78 11.00
CA LEU A 27 7.02 4.87 9.85
C LEU A 27 6.19 3.62 10.15
N LYS A 28 6.39 2.98 11.32
CA LYS A 28 5.61 1.79 11.69
C LYS A 28 4.11 2.07 11.85
N LYS A 29 3.78 3.20 12.47
CA LYS A 29 2.39 3.62 12.63
C LYS A 29 1.78 3.94 11.26
N ASP A 30 2.55 4.59 10.39
CA ASP A 30 2.10 4.95 9.04
C ASP A 30 1.87 3.70 8.18
N ILE A 31 2.71 2.67 8.33
CA ILE A 31 2.47 1.34 7.74
C ILE A 31 1.19 0.72 8.28
N ASP A 32 0.97 0.71 9.60
CA ASP A 32 -0.24 0.14 10.20
C ASP A 32 -1.51 0.86 9.71
N ASP A 33 -1.47 2.20 9.64
CA ASP A 33 -2.57 3.03 9.14
C ASP A 33 -2.83 2.78 7.63
N ALA A 34 -1.77 2.64 6.83
CA ALA A 34 -1.86 2.31 5.41
C ALA A 34 -2.43 0.89 5.20
N LEU A 35 -1.99 -0.11 5.97
CA LEU A 35 -2.52 -1.47 5.90
C LEU A 35 -4.01 -1.52 6.26
N GLY A 36 -4.41 -0.76 7.27
CA GLY A 36 -5.83 -0.60 7.62
C GLY A 36 -6.64 0.00 6.48
N THR A 37 -6.10 1.04 5.84
CA THR A 37 -6.73 1.69 4.67
C THR A 37 -6.86 0.73 3.50
N TYR A 38 -5.80 -0.02 3.16
CA TYR A 38 -5.83 -1.04 2.13
C TYR A 38 -6.89 -2.11 2.41
N CYS A 39 -6.95 -2.61 3.65
CA CYS A 39 -7.93 -3.63 4.05
C CYS A 39 -9.38 -3.13 3.85
N GLY A 40 -9.64 -1.86 4.17
CA GLY A 40 -10.93 -1.23 3.89
C GLY A 40 -11.23 -1.08 2.40
N MET A 41 -10.23 -0.74 1.58
CA MET A 41 -10.39 -0.50 0.15
C MET A 41 -10.58 -1.77 -0.67
N PHE A 42 -9.85 -2.84 -0.34
CA PHE A 42 -9.83 -4.09 -1.10
C PHE A 42 -10.57 -5.24 -0.40
N HIS A 43 -11.16 -5.00 0.77
CA HIS A 43 -11.92 -5.99 1.56
C HIS A 43 -11.12 -7.27 1.87
N GLY A 44 -9.80 -7.14 2.06
CA GLY A 44 -8.91 -8.27 2.29
C GLY A 44 -7.56 -7.83 2.86
N PRO A 45 -6.83 -8.75 3.52
CA PRO A 45 -5.54 -8.43 4.10
C PRO A 45 -4.49 -8.21 3.01
N PHE A 46 -3.53 -7.32 3.28
CA PHE A 46 -2.38 -7.14 2.40
C PHE A 46 -1.47 -8.38 2.41
N PHE A 47 -1.25 -8.95 3.58
CA PHE A 47 -0.46 -10.16 3.77
C PHE A 47 -1.33 -11.38 4.01
N ASN A 48 -0.90 -12.53 3.49
CA ASN A 48 -1.41 -13.81 3.96
C ASN A 48 -0.53 -14.28 5.12
N ILE A 49 -1.14 -14.77 6.20
CA ILE A 49 -0.42 -15.19 7.42
C ILE A 49 0.54 -16.37 7.14
N GLU A 50 0.26 -17.14 6.09
CA GLU A 50 1.09 -18.26 5.62
C GLU A 50 2.20 -17.82 4.66
N ASP A 51 2.18 -16.57 4.22
CA ASP A 51 3.12 -16.00 3.25
C ASP A 51 4.25 -15.30 4.00
N THR A 52 5.28 -16.07 4.33
CA THR A 52 6.53 -15.56 4.91
C THR A 52 7.50 -15.08 3.83
N SER A 53 7.05 -14.92 2.58
CA SER A 53 7.92 -14.65 1.43
C SER A 53 8.22 -13.17 1.22
N ILE A 54 7.50 -12.28 1.89
CA ILE A 54 7.71 -10.83 1.77
C ILE A 54 8.86 -10.43 2.69
N ASN A 55 10.07 -10.53 2.16
CA ASN A 55 11.31 -10.07 2.78
C ASN A 55 11.68 -8.67 2.27
N VAL A 56 10.81 -7.69 2.55
CA VAL A 56 11.02 -6.28 2.20
C VAL A 56 11.23 -5.47 3.48
N SER A 57 11.95 -4.36 3.36
CA SER A 57 12.11 -3.41 4.47
C SER A 57 10.80 -2.69 4.79
N ASP A 58 10.70 -2.09 5.98
CA ASP A 58 9.55 -1.29 6.41
C ASP A 58 9.25 -0.15 5.40
N GLU A 59 10.29 0.48 4.84
CA GLU A 59 10.16 1.54 3.84
C GLU A 59 9.59 1.04 2.51
N GLU A 60 10.06 -0.13 2.04
CA GLU A 60 9.54 -0.77 0.83
C GLU A 60 8.10 -1.23 1.02
N LEU A 61 7.78 -1.77 2.19
CA LEU A 61 6.41 -2.15 2.53
C LEU A 61 5.49 -0.93 2.51
N TYR A 62 5.90 0.15 3.18
CA TYR A 62 5.12 1.38 3.21
C TYR A 62 4.86 1.90 1.79
N ARG A 63 5.91 1.96 0.96
CA ARG A 63 5.81 2.38 -0.43
C ARG A 63 4.88 1.48 -1.25
N TRP A 64 4.93 0.16 -1.05
CA TRP A 64 4.08 -0.79 -1.75
C TRP A 64 2.60 -0.62 -1.38
N VAL A 65 2.26 -0.59 -0.09
CA VAL A 65 0.87 -0.40 0.37
C VAL A 65 0.34 0.97 -0.09
N SER A 66 1.16 2.01 0.03
CA SER A 66 0.85 3.36 -0.45
C SER A 66 0.60 3.41 -1.95
N TRP A 67 1.37 2.67 -2.76
CA TRP A 67 1.14 2.56 -4.20
C TRP A 67 -0.23 1.94 -4.51
N CYS A 68 -0.60 0.89 -3.79
CA CYS A 68 -1.90 0.24 -3.97
C CYS A 68 -3.06 1.19 -3.65
N ILE A 69 -2.95 1.95 -2.56
CA ILE A 69 -3.97 2.94 -2.15
C ILE A 69 -4.03 4.07 -3.17
N PHE A 70 -2.88 4.63 -3.56
CA PHE A 70 -2.78 5.77 -4.44
C PHE A 70 -3.33 5.49 -5.84
N TYR A 71 -2.96 4.34 -6.42
CA TYR A 71 -3.41 3.96 -7.77
C TYR A 71 -4.70 3.13 -7.78
N GLY A 72 -5.24 2.76 -6.60
CA GLY A 72 -6.37 1.85 -6.48
C GLY A 72 -6.12 0.46 -7.09
N ARG A 73 -4.85 0.01 -7.10
CA ARG A 73 -4.43 -1.26 -7.71
C ARG A 73 -4.11 -2.33 -6.67
N SER A 74 -4.32 -3.58 -7.06
CA SER A 74 -4.04 -4.72 -6.18
C SER A 74 -2.55 -4.86 -5.89
N LYS A 75 -2.21 -5.47 -4.75
CA LYS A 75 -0.80 -5.73 -4.38
C LYS A 75 -0.02 -6.54 -5.43
N ASP A 76 -0.71 -7.42 -6.16
CA ASP A 76 -0.12 -8.32 -7.18
C ASP A 76 0.29 -7.56 -8.45
N GLU A 77 -0.22 -6.33 -8.65
CA GLU A 77 0.13 -5.44 -9.77
C GLU A 77 1.33 -4.54 -9.47
N TYR A 78 1.88 -4.60 -8.25
CA TYR A 78 2.98 -3.73 -7.89
C TYR A 78 4.25 -4.08 -8.67
N PRO A 79 4.91 -3.10 -9.33
CA PRO A 79 6.02 -3.38 -10.25
C PRO A 79 7.20 -4.15 -9.66
N LEU A 80 7.44 -4.04 -8.33
CA LEU A 80 8.58 -4.67 -7.65
C LEU A 80 8.17 -5.91 -6.83
N ALA A 81 6.89 -6.33 -6.86
CA ALA A 81 6.39 -7.45 -6.05
C ALA A 81 7.00 -8.81 -6.41
N ASN A 82 7.60 -8.94 -7.60
CA ASN A 82 8.12 -10.20 -8.16
C ASN A 82 9.63 -10.14 -8.47
N GLN A 83 10.36 -9.17 -7.93
CA GLN A 83 11.83 -9.12 -8.05
C GLN A 83 12.51 -9.99 -6.99
#